data_AF-A0A1D8P4P9-F1
#
_entry.id   AF-A0A1D8P4P9-F1
#
_cell.length_a   1.000
_cell.length_b   1.000
_cell.length_c   1.000
_cell.angle_alpha   90.00
_cell.angle_beta   90.00
_cell.angle_gamma   90.00
#
_symmetry.space_group_name_H-M   'P 1'
#
loop_
_entity.id
_entity.type
_entity.pdbx_description
1 polymer ?
#
loop_
_entity_poly.entity_id
_entity_poly.type
_entity_poly.pdbx_seq_one_letter_code
_entity_poly.pdbx_strand_id
1 'polypeptide(L)'
;MDEKLKIKITIGGRVYPLSINNATEEEGMRKAANKINALVTKFEQNYAVSDKQDVLAMCALQFASQLEIQDISNELELEKATNKINTLNAKLDLHLK
;
A
#
# COMPACT_ATOMS: atom_id res chain seq x y z
N MET A 1 -2.39 29.69 7.93
CA MET A 1 -3.21 28.71 8.67
C MET A 1 -3.85 27.84 7.60
N ASP A 2 -3.34 26.63 7.40
CA ASP A 2 -3.96 25.69 6.46
C ASP A 2 -5.34 25.32 6.99
N GLU A 3 -6.38 25.74 6.27
CA GLU A 3 -7.75 25.37 6.59
C GLU A 3 -7.91 23.86 6.43
N LYS A 4 -8.09 23.17 7.55
CA LYS A 4 -8.39 21.73 7.55
C LYS A 4 -9.75 21.50 6.89
N LEU A 5 -9.75 20.79 5.78
CA LEU A 5 -10.96 20.38 5.06
C LEU A 5 -11.62 19.23 5.81
N LYS A 6 -12.91 19.35 6.10
CA LYS A 6 -13.69 18.26 6.71
C LYS A 6 -14.38 17.46 5.62
N ILE A 7 -14.09 16.17 5.54
CA ILE A 7 -14.68 15.25 4.58
C ILE A 7 -15.40 14.10 5.26
N LYS A 8 -16.27 13.42 4.51
CA LYS A 8 -16.93 12.19 4.92
C LYS A 8 -16.52 11.09 3.96
N ILE A 9 -15.99 9.99 4.49
CA ILE A 9 -15.56 8.83 3.72
C ILE A 9 -16.42 7.63 4.11
N THR A 10 -16.85 6.84 3.13
CA THR A 10 -17.65 5.63 3.37
C THR A 10 -16.78 4.39 3.17
N ILE A 11 -16.71 3.52 4.17
CA ILE A 11 -15.96 2.25 4.14
C ILE A 11 -16.84 1.14 4.70
N GLY A 12 -17.02 0.04 3.95
CA GLY A 12 -17.80 -1.13 4.42
C GLY A 12 -19.25 -0.81 4.80
N GLY A 13 -19.83 0.24 4.20
CA GLY A 13 -21.17 0.74 4.51
C GLY A 13 -21.26 1.64 5.75
N ARG A 14 -20.13 2.06 6.35
CA ARG A 14 -20.08 3.02 7.46
C ARG A 14 -19.46 4.34 7.01
N VAL A 15 -20.01 5.46 7.48
CA VAL A 15 -19.53 6.81 7.15
C VAL A 15 -18.64 7.32 8.29
N TYR A 16 -17.42 7.71 7.94
CA TYR A 16 -16.41 8.25 8.86
C TYR A 16 -16.13 9.72 8.52
N PRO A 17 -16.39 10.66 9.45
CA PRO A 17 -15.98 12.05 9.29
C PRO A 17 -14.48 12.18 9.59
N LEU A 18 -13.74 12.82 8.68
CA LEU A 18 -12.28 13.02 8.78
C LEU A 18 -11.94 14.48 8.53
N SER A 19 -10.84 14.95 9.14
CA SER A 19 -10.26 16.26 8.89
C SER A 19 -8.91 16.05 8.20
N ILE A 20 -8.75 16.62 7.01
CA ILE A 20 -7.56 16.51 6.16
C ILE A 20 -6.95 17.89 5.94
N ASN A 21 -5.66 17.94 5.64
CA ASN A 21 -4.92 19.21 5.60
C ASN A 21 -4.76 19.76 4.18
N ASN A 22 -4.81 18.91 3.15
CA ASN A 22 -4.64 19.34 1.76
C ASN A 22 -5.51 18.53 0.77
N ALA A 23 -5.66 19.05 -0.45
CA ALA A 23 -6.48 18.41 -1.50
C ALA A 23 -5.90 17.07 -1.99
N THR A 24 -4.57 16.90 -1.97
CA THR A 24 -3.91 15.66 -2.37
C THR A 24 -4.21 14.51 -1.41
N GLU A 25 -4.26 14.80 -0.11
CA GLU A 25 -4.66 13.88 0.96
C GLU A 25 -6.13 13.48 0.80
N GLU A 26 -7.00 14.42 0.42
CA GLU A 26 -8.41 14.11 0.10
C GLU A 26 -8.54 13.06 -1.00
N GLU A 27 -7.88 13.30 -2.12
CA GLU A 27 -7.92 12.43 -3.29
C GLU A 27 -7.36 11.04 -2.95
N GLY A 28 -6.23 11.01 -2.24
CA GLY A 28 -5.60 9.78 -1.76
C GLY A 28 -6.54 8.98 -0.86
N MET A 29 -7.16 9.64 0.12
CA MET A 29 -8.08 9.00 1.05
C MET A 29 -9.34 8.47 0.37
N ARG A 30 -9.90 9.20 -0.61
CA ARG A 30 -11.04 8.70 -1.41
C ARG A 30 -10.67 7.50 -2.27
N LYS A 31 -9.53 7.53 -2.94
CA LYS A 31 -9.03 6.41 -3.75
C LYS A 31 -8.79 5.17 -2.87
N ALA A 32 -8.22 5.34 -1.68
CA ALA A 32 -8.01 4.27 -0.72
C ALA A 32 -9.34 3.65 -0.27
N ALA A 33 -10.31 4.49 0.11
CA ALA A 33 -11.63 4.01 0.52
C ALA A 33 -12.35 3.21 -0.58
N ASN A 34 -12.28 3.67 -1.83
CA ASN A 34 -12.85 2.95 -2.97
C ASN A 34 -12.18 1.58 -3.18
N LYS A 35 -10.85 1.49 -3.04
CA LYS A 35 -10.13 0.21 -3.12
C LYS A 35 -10.52 -0.75 -2.00
N ILE A 36 -10.64 -0.26 -0.76
CA ILE A 36 -11.09 -1.07 0.37
C ILE A 36 -12.50 -1.60 0.11
N ASN A 37 -13.44 -0.73 -0.32
CA ASN A 37 -14.82 -1.15 -0.60
C ASN A 37 -14.89 -2.22 -1.70
N ALA A 38 -14.10 -2.09 -2.77
CA ALA A 38 -14.03 -3.11 -3.82
C ALA A 38 -13.53 -4.46 -3.29
N LEU A 39 -12.52 -4.46 -2.39
CA LEU A 39 -12.04 -5.69 -1.76
C LEU A 39 -13.07 -6.29 -0.80
N VAL A 40 -13.73 -5.45 0.00
CA VAL A 40 -14.81 -5.88 0.90
C VAL A 40 -15.89 -6.61 0.10
N THR A 41 -16.38 -6.01 -0.98
CA THR A 41 -17.38 -6.64 -1.86
C THR A 41 -16.88 -7.96 -2.44
N LYS A 42 -15.61 -8.03 -2.85
CA LYS A 42 -15.00 -9.26 -3.38
C LYS A 42 -14.95 -10.38 -2.32
N PHE A 43 -14.61 -10.06 -1.08
CA PHE A 43 -14.55 -11.04 0.00
C PHE A 43 -15.94 -11.47 0.47
N GLU A 44 -16.89 -10.54 0.57
CA GLU A 44 -18.30 -10.85 0.86
C GLU A 44 -18.89 -11.81 -0.18
N GLN A 45 -18.60 -11.61 -1.47
CA GLN A 45 -19.06 -12.49 -2.56
C GLN A 45 -18.40 -13.88 -2.52
N ASN A 46 -17.10 -13.95 -2.24
CA ASN A 46 -16.33 -15.20 -2.39
C ASN A 46 -16.34 -16.10 -1.16
N TYR A 47 -16.55 -15.56 0.05
CA TYR A 47 -16.31 -16.32 1.28
C TYR A 47 -17.54 -16.48 2.19
N ALA A 48 -18.72 -16.00 1.79
CA ALA A 48 -19.94 -16.02 2.62
C ALA A 48 -19.71 -15.49 4.06
N VAL A 49 -18.67 -14.66 4.25
CA VAL A 49 -18.30 -14.10 5.54
C VAL A 49 -19.32 -13.03 5.87
N SER A 50 -20.16 -13.32 6.86
CA SER A 50 -21.24 -12.43 7.27
C SER A 50 -20.78 -11.29 8.18
N ASP A 51 -19.62 -11.42 8.83
CA ASP A 51 -19.09 -10.37 9.69
C ASP A 51 -18.21 -9.39 8.91
N LYS A 52 -18.69 -8.15 8.80
CA LYS A 52 -17.99 -7.05 8.15
C LYS A 52 -16.65 -6.71 8.82
N GLN A 53 -16.48 -7.03 10.10
CA GLN A 53 -15.22 -6.79 10.81
C GLN A 53 -14.14 -7.76 10.33
N ASP A 54 -14.48 -9.04 10.18
CA ASP A 54 -13.55 -10.06 9.69
C ASP A 54 -13.15 -9.80 8.25
N VAL A 55 -14.11 -9.38 7.40
CA VAL A 55 -13.81 -8.99 6.02
C VAL A 55 -12.84 -7.81 5.98
N LEU A 56 -13.02 -6.80 6.84
CA LEU A 56 -12.10 -5.67 6.93
C LEU A 56 -10.72 -6.09 7.45
N ALA A 57 -10.64 -7.04 8.38
CA ALA A 57 -9.37 -7.60 8.85
C ALA A 57 -8.63 -8.34 7.72
N MET A 58 -9.34 -9.10 6.88
CA MET A 58 -8.76 -9.72 5.68
C MET A 58 -8.26 -8.67 4.68
N CYS A 59 -9.00 -7.59 4.45
CA CYS A 59 -8.53 -6.48 3.63
C CYS A 59 -7.25 -5.84 4.21
N ALA A 60 -7.19 -5.63 5.52
CA ALA A 60 -6.02 -5.05 6.18
C ALA A 60 -4.79 -5.95 6.01
N LEU A 61 -4.93 -7.27 6.22
CA LEU A 61 -3.86 -8.24 6.00
C LEU A 61 -3.39 -8.27 4.55
N GLN A 62 -4.32 -8.21 3.58
CA GLN A 62 -3.97 -8.19 2.16
C GLN A 62 -3.14 -6.95 1.80
N PHE A 63 -3.48 -5.78 2.34
CA PHE A 63 -2.70 -4.56 2.08
C PHE A 63 -1.36 -4.56 2.82
N ALA A 64 -1.34 -4.98 4.09
CA ALA A 64 -0.10 -5.08 4.86
C ALA A 64 0.88 -6.05 4.19
N SER A 65 0.41 -7.23 3.77
CA SER A 65 1.27 -8.21 3.08
C SER A 65 1.81 -7.70 1.75
N GLN A 66 1.03 -6.91 0.99
CA GLN A 66 1.53 -6.28 -0.24
C GLN A 66 2.69 -5.30 0.02
N LEU A 67 2.61 -4.51 1.11
CA LEU A 67 3.69 -3.60 1.50
C LEU A 67 4.94 -4.36 1.92
N GLU A 68 4.80 -5.35 2.81
CA GLU A 68 5.94 -6.16 3.27
C GLU A 68 6.61 -6.92 2.11
N ILE A 69 5.82 -7.49 1.19
CA ILE A 69 6.35 -8.17 -0.01
C ILE A 69 7.11 -7.19 -0.91
N GLN A 70 6.60 -5.96 -1.06
CA GLN A 70 7.25 -4.93 -1.85
C GLN A 70 8.60 -4.53 -1.22
N ASP A 71 8.65 -4.37 0.10
CA ASP A 71 9.89 -4.03 0.81
C ASP A 71 10.94 -5.15 0.71
N ILE A 72 10.53 -6.41 0.88
CA ILE A 72 11.40 -7.58 0.65
C ILE A 72 11.93 -7.60 -0.79
N SER A 73 11.06 -7.33 -1.77
CA SER A 73 11.46 -7.28 -3.19
C SER A 73 12.49 -6.18 -3.46
N ASN A 74 12.28 -4.98 -2.90
CA ASN A 74 13.20 -3.85 -3.06
C ASN A 74 14.58 -4.15 -2.45
N GLU A 75 14.62 -4.79 -1.28
CA GLU A 75 15.88 -5.19 -0.63
C GLU A 75 16.66 -6.19 -1.49
N LEU A 76 15.98 -7.20 -2.04
CA LEU A 76 16.58 -8.16 -2.97
C LEU A 76 17.09 -7.50 -4.26
N GLU A 77 16.37 -6.52 -4.80
CA GLU A 77 16.81 -5.76 -5.97
C GLU A 77 18.04 -4.90 -5.67
N LEU A 78 18.09 -4.27 -4.50
CA LEU A 78 19.23 -3.46 -4.05
C LEU A 78 20.48 -4.34 -3.86
N GLU A 79 20.33 -5.53 -3.27
CA GLU A 79 21.43 -6.48 -3.11
C GLU A 79 21.97 -6.92 -4.48
N LYS A 80 21.09 -7.28 -5.42
CA LYS A 80 21.48 -7.63 -6.79
C LYS A 80 22.21 -6.49 -7.50
N ALA A 81 21.71 -5.25 -7.36
CA ALA A 81 22.34 -4.08 -7.95
C ALA A 81 23.75 -3.86 -7.38
N THR A 82 23.89 -3.96 -6.06
CA THR A 82 25.18 -3.80 -5.35
C THR A 82 26.17 -4.88 -5.77
N ASN A 83 25.74 -6.14 -5.81
CA ASN A 83 26.57 -7.25 -6.29
C ASN A 83 27.03 -7.01 -7.73
N LYS A 84 26.13 -6.56 -8.61
CA LYS A 84 26.47 -6.27 -10.00
C LYS A 84 27.50 -5.14 -10.10
N ILE A 85 27.33 -4.05 -9.36
CA ILE A 85 28.31 -2.95 -9.28
C ILE A 85 29.67 -3.46 -8.79
N ASN A 86 29.70 -4.28 -7.74
CA ASN A 86 30.95 -4.87 -7.23
C ASN A 86 31.64 -5.76 -8.29
N THR A 87 30.88 -6.56 -9.04
CA THR A 87 31.46 -7.36 -10.13
C THR A 87 32.02 -6.49 -11.27
N LEU A 88 31.38 -5.37 -11.57
CA LEU A 88 31.84 -4.40 -12.56
C LEU A 88 33.13 -3.71 -12.11
N ASN A 89 33.19 -3.27 -10.85
CA ASN A 89 34.39 -2.67 -10.26
C ASN A 89 35.56 -3.67 -10.26
N ALA A 90 35.33 -4.92 -9.86
CA ALA A 90 36.36 -5.96 -9.89
C ALA A 90 36.91 -6.21 -11.30
N LYS A 91 36.05 -6.15 -12.35
CA LYS A 91 36.48 -6.26 -13.74
C LYS A 91 37.31 -5.07 -14.21
N LEU A 92 36.92 -3.86 -13.81
CA LEU A 92 37.66 -2.63 -14.10
C LEU A 92 39.05 -2.64 -13.46
N ASP A 93 39.14 -3.00 -12.17
CA ASP A 93 40.42 -3.12 -11.46
C ASP A 93 41.37 -4.13 -12.10
N LEU A 94 40.81 -5.19 -12.71
CA LEU A 94 41.58 -6.20 -13.42
C LEU A 94 42.12 -5.70 -14.77
N HIS A 95 41.44 -4.75 -15.41
CA HIS A 95 41.88 -4.13 -16.67
C HIS A 95 42.74 -2.87 -16.48
N LEU A 96 42.77 -2.30 -15.29
CA LEU A 96 43.55 -1.12 -14.93
C LEU A 96 44.90 -1.46 -14.24
N LYS A 97 45.21 -2.76 -14.09
CA LYS A 97 46.56 -3.28 -13.77
C LYS A 97 47.29 -3.65 -15.05
#